data_AF-A0A5N5MA95-F1
#
_entry.id   AF-A0A5N5MA95-F1
#
_cell.length_a   1.000
_cell.length_b   1.000
_cell.length_c   1.000
_cell.angle_alpha   90.00
_cell.angle_beta   90.00
_cell.angle_gamma   90.00
#
_symmetry.space_group_name_H-M   'P 1'
#
loop_
_entity.id
_entity.type
_entity.pdbx_description
1 polymer ?
#
loop_
_entity_poly.entity_id
_entity_poly.type
_entity_poly.pdbx_seq_one_letter_code
_entity_poly.pdbx_strand_id
1 'polypeptide(L)'
;MMNLESRHGIRQLRSGWADGPAYVTQCPIQTGQSYVYNFTVTGQRGTLFWHAHISWLRVTIYGPIVILPKKGVSYPFPQPHKEIPIIFGEWWKADTEKIISQALQTGGAPNISDAYTINGHPGLLYNCSAKGTI
;
A
#
# COMPACT_ATOMS: atom_id res chain seq x y z
N MET A 1 16.96 2.34 2.62
CA MET A 1 15.88 1.35 2.49
C MET A 1 15.70 1.06 1.01
N MET A 2 15.68 -0.22 0.62
CA MET A 2 15.37 -0.60 -0.75
C MET A 2 13.86 -0.61 -0.92
N ASN A 3 13.31 0.17 -1.85
CA ASN A 3 11.88 0.26 -2.05
C ASN A 3 11.50 -0.15 -3.47
N LEU A 4 10.33 -0.78 -3.59
CA LEU A 4 9.69 -1.08 -4.86
C LEU A 4 8.22 -0.96 -4.63
N GLU A 5 7.51 -0.24 -5.49
CA GLU A 5 6.10 0.06 -5.29
C GLU A 5 5.29 -0.54 -6.43
N SER A 6 4.35 -1.42 -6.07
CA SER A 6 3.38 -1.98 -7.02
C SER A 6 2.10 -1.16 -7.05
N ARG A 7 1.50 -1.06 -8.24
CA ARG A 7 0.23 -0.39 -8.48
C ARG A 7 -0.87 -1.44 -8.52
N HIS A 8 -1.26 -1.88 -7.32
CA HIS A 8 -2.18 -3.00 -7.15
C HIS A 8 -3.47 -2.80 -7.95
N GLY A 9 -3.74 -3.74 -8.84
CA GLY A 9 -4.91 -3.75 -9.71
C GLY A 9 -4.76 -2.95 -11.01
N ILE A 10 -3.74 -2.12 -11.19
CA ILE A 10 -3.45 -1.52 -12.51
C ILE A 10 -2.98 -2.64 -13.45
N ARG A 11 -3.57 -2.72 -14.65
CA ARG A 11 -3.32 -3.83 -15.58
C ARG A 11 -1.92 -3.88 -16.19
N GLN A 12 -1.15 -2.80 -16.11
CA GLN A 12 0.21 -2.68 -16.69
C GLN A 12 0.31 -3.18 -18.14
N LEU A 13 -0.68 -2.83 -18.97
CA LEU A 13 -0.73 -3.29 -20.36
C LEU A 13 0.52 -2.80 -21.10
N ARG A 14 1.33 -3.75 -21.58
CA ARG A 14 2.62 -3.49 -22.26
C ARG A 14 3.61 -2.64 -21.44
N SER A 15 3.48 -2.65 -20.12
CA SER A 15 4.30 -1.85 -19.19
C SER A 15 4.71 -2.66 -17.95
N GLY A 16 4.90 -3.98 -18.12
CA GLY A 16 5.19 -4.89 -17.00
C GLY A 16 6.45 -4.55 -16.19
N TRP A 17 7.42 -3.84 -16.77
CA TRP A 17 8.59 -3.33 -16.03
C TRP A 17 8.24 -2.31 -14.94
N ALA A 18 7.06 -1.68 -15.03
CA ALA A 18 6.54 -0.73 -14.04
C ALA A 18 5.53 -1.36 -13.07
N ASP A 19 5.45 -2.70 -13.02
CA ASP A 19 4.49 -3.39 -12.17
C ASP A 19 4.89 -3.38 -10.68
N GLY A 20 6.19 -3.42 -10.36
CA GLY A 20 6.71 -3.28 -8.99
C GLY A 20 7.21 -4.55 -8.26
N PRO A 21 6.71 -5.78 -8.47
CA PRO A 21 7.15 -6.93 -7.69
C PRO A 21 8.66 -7.23 -7.79
N ALA A 22 9.33 -7.16 -6.65
CA ALA A 22 10.77 -7.41 -6.53
C ALA A 22 11.14 -8.81 -7.01
N TYR A 23 12.19 -8.89 -7.82
CA TYR A 23 12.72 -10.15 -8.38
C TYR A 23 11.75 -10.90 -9.32
N VAL A 24 10.63 -10.27 -9.69
CA VAL A 24 9.71 -10.78 -10.73
C VAL A 24 9.76 -9.85 -11.93
N THR A 25 9.43 -8.56 -11.75
CA THR A 25 9.38 -7.59 -12.86
C THR A 25 10.53 -6.59 -12.83
N GLN A 26 11.20 -6.43 -11.69
CA GLN A 26 12.35 -5.54 -11.54
C GLN A 26 13.23 -5.87 -10.31
N CYS A 27 14.48 -5.42 -10.36
CA CYS A 27 15.37 -5.43 -9.20
C CYS A 27 14.99 -4.33 -8.19
N PRO A 28 15.28 -4.50 -6.88
CA PRO A 28 15.00 -3.48 -5.87
C PRO A 28 15.74 -2.15 -6.12
N ILE A 29 15.02 -1.03 -5.94
CA ILE A 29 15.62 0.31 -6.02
C ILE A 29 16.52 0.47 -4.80
N GLN A 30 17.82 0.65 -5.03
CA GLN A 30 18.80 0.77 -3.95
C GLN A 30 18.66 2.10 -3.21
N THR A 31 19.16 2.14 -1.97
CA THR A 31 19.20 3.39 -1.19
C THR A 31 19.97 4.46 -1.97
N GLY A 32 19.40 5.65 -2.08
CA GLY A 32 19.98 6.77 -2.83
C GLY A 32 19.76 6.71 -4.35
N GLN A 33 19.10 5.68 -4.86
CA GLN A 33 18.72 5.57 -6.26
C GLN A 33 17.25 5.98 -6.49
N SER A 34 16.91 6.26 -7.75
CA SER A 34 15.56 6.63 -8.16
C SER A 34 15.12 5.80 -9.36
N TYR A 35 13.83 5.56 -9.48
CA TYR A 35 13.22 4.86 -10.60
C TYR A 35 11.89 5.51 -10.96
N VAL A 36 11.61 5.62 -12.26
CA VAL A 36 10.38 6.22 -12.77
C VAL A 36 9.44 5.11 -13.24
N TYR A 37 8.31 4.97 -12.56
CA TYR A 37 7.22 4.11 -13.00
C TYR A 37 6.40 4.84 -14.06
N ASN A 38 6.51 4.42 -15.33
CA ASN A 38 5.77 4.99 -16.45
C ASN A 38 4.85 3.95 -17.08
N PHE A 39 3.54 4.20 -17.01
CA PHE A 39 2.50 3.30 -17.50
C PHE A 39 1.22 4.07 -17.84
N THR A 40 0.35 3.44 -18.62
CA THR A 40 -0.94 4.02 -19.01
C THR A 40 -2.11 3.24 -18.42
N VAL A 41 -2.96 3.92 -17.66
CA VAL A 41 -4.19 3.33 -17.12
C VAL A 41 -5.23 3.20 -18.24
N THR A 42 -5.58 1.96 -18.60
CA THR A 42 -6.47 1.68 -19.74
C THR A 42 -7.73 0.93 -19.30
N GLY A 43 -8.88 1.57 -19.48
CA GLY A 43 -10.19 0.93 -19.26
C GLY A 43 -10.47 0.58 -17.79
N GLN A 44 -9.89 1.34 -16.86
CA GLN A 44 -10.11 1.19 -15.42
C GLN A 44 -10.67 2.49 -14.85
N ARG A 45 -11.55 2.37 -13.86
CA ARG A 45 -12.13 3.46 -13.08
C ARG A 45 -12.45 2.95 -11.67
N GLY A 46 -12.46 3.83 -10.69
CA GLY A 46 -12.75 3.50 -9.28
C GLY A 46 -11.50 3.52 -8.40
N THR A 47 -11.57 2.81 -7.28
CA THR A 47 -10.54 2.82 -6.24
C THR A 47 -9.63 1.60 -6.36
N LEU A 48 -8.33 1.87 -6.46
CA LEU A 48 -7.22 0.94 -6.38
C LEU A 48 -6.29 1.41 -5.26
N PHE A 49 -5.10 0.83 -5.16
CA PHE A 49 -4.07 1.27 -4.22
C PHE A 49 -2.68 0.94 -4.75
N TRP A 50 -1.67 1.54 -4.17
CA TRP A 50 -0.28 1.16 -4.35
C TRP A 50 0.31 0.71 -3.02
N HIS A 51 1.30 -0.15 -3.08
CA HIS A 51 2.02 -0.59 -1.88
C HIS A 51 3.43 -1.05 -2.22
N ALA A 52 4.33 -1.05 -1.24
CA ALA A 52 5.64 -1.65 -1.44
C ALA A 52 5.49 -3.14 -1.77
N HIS A 53 6.24 -3.65 -2.73
CA HIS A 53 6.16 -5.04 -3.20
C HIS A 53 7.50 -5.78 -3.02
N ILE A 54 8.13 -5.52 -1.88
CA ILE A 54 9.32 -6.21 -1.39
C ILE A 54 9.20 -6.39 0.12
N SER A 55 9.51 -7.60 0.60
CA SER A 55 9.43 -7.97 2.02
C SER A 55 8.08 -7.58 2.67
N TRP A 56 8.09 -7.16 3.93
CA TRP A 56 6.92 -6.70 4.67
C TRP A 56 6.76 -5.17 4.64
N LEU A 57 7.46 -4.48 3.73
CA LEU A 57 7.44 -3.01 3.67
C LEU A 57 6.06 -2.42 3.38
N ARG A 58 5.13 -3.20 2.80
CA ARG A 58 3.73 -2.77 2.60
C ARG A 58 2.98 -2.49 3.90
N VAL A 59 3.52 -2.87 5.06
CA VAL A 59 2.89 -2.57 6.36
C VAL A 59 2.86 -1.06 6.65
N THR A 60 3.80 -0.28 6.09
CA THR A 60 3.85 1.18 6.26
C THR A 60 3.92 1.95 4.96
N ILE A 61 4.34 1.31 3.86
CA ILE A 61 4.50 1.94 2.54
C ILE A 61 3.33 1.52 1.65
N TYR A 62 2.27 2.31 1.66
CA TYR A 62 1.08 2.11 0.83
C TYR A 62 0.25 3.40 0.74
N GLY A 63 -0.69 3.42 -0.21
CA GLY A 63 -1.64 4.52 -0.34
C GLY A 63 -2.71 4.27 -1.40
N PRO A 64 -3.79 5.07 -1.41
CA PRO A 64 -4.89 4.86 -2.33
C PRO A 64 -4.55 5.38 -3.74
N ILE A 65 -5.15 4.79 -4.76
CA ILE A 65 -5.21 5.32 -6.12
C ILE A 65 -6.67 5.46 -6.49
N VAL A 66 -7.10 6.68 -6.81
CA VAL A 66 -8.48 6.94 -7.26
C VAL A 66 -8.46 7.31 -8.74
N ILE A 67 -9.06 6.47 -9.58
CA ILE A 67 -9.20 6.71 -11.01
C ILE A 67 -10.61 7.25 -11.26
N LEU A 68 -10.69 8.57 -11.39
CA LEU A 68 -11.94 9.28 -11.67
C LEU A 68 -12.44 8.98 -13.09
N PRO A 69 -13.75 9.22 -13.36
CA PRO A 69 -14.25 9.24 -14.72
C PRO A 69 -13.43 10.16 -15.62
N LYS A 70 -13.32 9.80 -16.91
CA LYS A 70 -12.71 10.68 -17.90
C LYS A 70 -13.45 12.02 -17.92
N LYS A 71 -12.73 13.10 -18.23
CA LYS A 71 -13.33 14.44 -18.39
C LYS A 71 -14.52 14.36 -19.35
N GLY A 72 -15.68 14.86 -18.91
CA GLY A 72 -16.94 14.85 -19.67
C GLY A 72 -17.76 13.56 -19.54
N VAL A 73 -17.29 12.56 -18.80
CA VAL A 73 -18.05 11.34 -18.48
C VAL A 73 -18.49 11.41 -17.01
N SER A 74 -19.78 11.28 -16.74
CA SER A 74 -20.30 11.25 -15.38
C SER A 74 -20.11 9.88 -14.72
N TYR A 75 -20.25 9.84 -13.39
CA TYR A 75 -20.47 8.59 -12.69
C TYR A 75 -21.76 7.90 -13.19
N PRO A 76 -21.86 6.57 -13.10
CA PRO A 76 -23.11 5.85 -13.38
C PRO A 76 -24.17 6.03 -12.26
N PHE A 77 -23.91 6.93 -11.31
CA PHE A 77 -24.73 7.27 -10.15
C PHE A 77 -24.60 8.80 -9.89
N PRO A 78 -25.50 9.41 -9.08
CA PRO A 78 -25.40 10.83 -8.74
C PRO A 78 -24.04 11.19 -8.15
N GLN A 79 -23.47 12.32 -8.57
CA GLN A 79 -22.15 12.73 -8.10
C GLN A 79 -22.15 12.87 -6.57
N PRO A 80 -21.21 12.20 -5.86
CA PRO A 80 -21.13 12.29 -4.42
C PRO A 80 -20.74 13.70 -3.98
N HIS A 81 -21.27 14.14 -2.84
CA HIS A 81 -20.89 15.43 -2.24
C HIS A 81 -19.42 15.42 -1.78
N LYS A 82 -18.94 14.29 -1.26
CA LYS A 82 -17.54 14.07 -0.86
C LYS A 82 -17.15 12.61 -1.10
N GLU A 83 -15.87 12.41 -1.41
CA GLU A 83 -15.24 11.10 -1.54
C GLU A 83 -14.04 11.06 -0.59
N ILE A 84 -13.99 10.07 0.30
CA ILE A 84 -12.94 9.95 1.32
C ILE A 84 -12.39 8.52 1.28
N PRO A 85 -11.09 8.32 0.99
CA PRO A 85 -10.47 7.01 1.11
C PRO A 85 -10.49 6.49 2.55
N ILE A 86 -10.94 5.26 2.73
CA ILE A 86 -10.86 4.52 4.00
C ILE A 86 -9.94 3.32 3.75
N ILE A 87 -8.79 3.31 4.42
CA ILE A 87 -7.75 2.30 4.25
C ILE A 87 -7.65 1.51 5.55
N PHE A 88 -7.80 0.20 5.44
CA PHE A 88 -7.58 -0.71 6.56
C PHE A 88 -6.12 -1.16 6.55
N GLY A 89 -5.53 -1.22 7.73
CA GLY A 89 -4.14 -1.66 7.89
C GLY A 89 -3.91 -2.34 9.23
N GLU A 90 -2.67 -2.72 9.44
CA GLU A 90 -2.18 -3.33 10.68
C GLU A 90 -0.95 -2.57 11.16
N TRP A 91 -0.70 -2.62 12.46
CA TRP A 91 0.41 -1.96 13.12
C TRP A 91 1.10 -2.92 14.09
N TRP A 92 2.43 -2.90 14.07
CA TRP A 92 3.28 -3.61 15.02
C TRP A 92 4.15 -2.58 15.76
N LYS A 93 4.34 -2.79 17.06
CA LYS A 93 5.33 -2.04 17.85
C LYS A 93 6.75 -2.42 17.47
N ALA A 94 6.96 -3.68 17.11
CA ALA A 94 8.25 -4.19 16.66
C ALA A 94 8.49 -3.88 15.18
N ASP A 95 9.77 -3.80 14.81
CA ASP A 95 10.20 -3.68 13.42
C ASP A 95 9.74 -4.90 12.61
N THR A 96 8.90 -4.65 11.60
CA THR A 96 8.30 -5.68 10.76
C THR A 96 9.34 -6.47 9.97
N GLU A 97 10.46 -5.86 9.60
CA GLU A 97 11.54 -6.57 8.91
C GLU A 97 12.25 -7.56 9.84
N LYS A 98 12.32 -7.27 11.14
CA LYS A 98 12.82 -8.22 12.14
C LYS A 98 11.83 -9.37 12.36
N ILE A 99 10.52 -9.06 12.40
CA ILE A 99 9.48 -10.09 12.55
C ILE A 99 9.56 -11.09 11.38
N ILE A 100 9.56 -10.62 10.13
CA ILE A 100 9.64 -11.52 8.98
C ILE A 100 10.99 -12.26 8.91
N SER A 101 12.10 -11.60 9.25
CA SER A 101 13.41 -12.25 9.30
C SER A 101 13.44 -13.41 10.31
N GLN A 102 12.87 -13.21 11.50
CA GLN A 102 12.77 -14.27 12.52
C GLN A 102 11.86 -15.42 12.04
N ALA A 103 10.71 -15.10 11.46
CA ALA A 103 9.79 -16.11 10.94
C ALA A 103 10.45 -16.97 9.85
N LEU A 104 11.17 -16.34 8.92
CA LEU A 104 11.93 -17.05 7.87
C LEU A 104 13.07 -17.91 8.42
N GLN A 105 13.78 -17.45 9.46
CA GLN A 105 14.87 -18.20 10.10
C GLN A 105 14.37 -19.42 10.88
N THR A 106 13.24 -19.27 11.58
CA THR A 106 12.69 -20.31 12.44
C THR A 106 11.74 -21.27 11.72
N GLY A 107 11.20 -20.86 10.57
CA GLY A 107 10.12 -21.56 9.87
C GLY A 107 8.76 -21.45 10.58
N GLY A 108 8.67 -20.66 11.65
CA GLY A 108 7.44 -20.44 12.43
C GLY A 108 6.55 -19.35 11.84
N ALA A 109 5.35 -19.21 12.41
CA ALA A 109 4.45 -18.11 12.06
C ALA A 109 4.99 -16.76 12.55
N PRO A 110 4.81 -15.66 11.80
CA PRO A 110 5.14 -14.32 12.27
C PRO A 110 4.21 -13.89 13.41
N ASN A 111 4.67 -12.97 14.25
CA ASN A 111 3.86 -12.39 15.30
C ASN A 111 2.63 -11.66 14.72
N ILE A 112 1.48 -11.82 15.37
CA ILE A 112 0.26 -11.05 15.05
C ILE A 112 0.47 -9.55 15.33
N SER A 113 -0.33 -8.71 14.66
CA SER A 113 -0.29 -7.26 14.82
C SER A 113 -0.71 -6.82 16.23
N ASP A 114 -0.13 -5.71 16.70
CA ASP A 114 -0.52 -5.07 17.96
C ASP A 114 -1.84 -4.30 17.82
N ALA A 115 -2.13 -3.79 16.62
CA ALA A 115 -3.37 -3.09 16.33
C ALA A 115 -3.82 -3.17 14.87
N TYR A 116 -5.13 -3.16 14.65
CA TYR A 116 -5.72 -2.81 13.38
C TYR A 116 -5.86 -1.29 13.28
N THR A 117 -5.77 -0.76 12.06
CA THR A 117 -5.84 0.69 11.83
C THR A 117 -6.86 1.04 10.75
N ILE A 118 -7.48 2.21 10.92
CA ILE A 118 -8.25 2.90 9.88
C ILE A 118 -7.50 4.17 9.53
N ASN A 119 -7.08 4.31 8.28
CA ASN A 119 -6.24 5.41 7.80
C ASN A 119 -4.97 5.62 8.68
N GLY A 120 -4.33 4.51 9.09
CA GLY A 120 -3.13 4.53 9.93
C GLY A 120 -3.37 4.78 11.43
N HIS A 121 -4.63 4.95 11.86
CA HIS A 121 -4.97 5.18 13.26
C HIS A 121 -5.59 3.93 13.90
N PRO A 122 -5.05 3.45 15.04
CA PRO A 122 -5.62 2.33 15.79
C PRO A 122 -7.04 2.58 16.32
N GLY A 123 -7.38 3.84 16.58
CA GLY A 123 -8.66 4.22 17.18
C GLY A 123 -8.68 4.07 18.70
N LEU A 124 -9.83 4.33 19.32
CA LEU A 124 -9.93 4.55 20.78
C LEU A 124 -9.77 3.30 21.65
N LEU A 125 -9.85 2.10 21.07
CA LEU A 125 -9.81 0.84 21.81
C LEU A 125 -8.39 0.36 22.13
N TYR A 126 -7.37 1.01 21.58
CA TYR A 126 -5.97 0.71 21.85
C TYR A 126 -5.37 1.75 22.81
N ASN A 127 -4.50 1.29 23.71
CA ASN A 127 -3.81 2.17 24.66
C ASN A 127 -3.09 3.31 23.93
N CYS A 128 -3.09 4.50 24.55
CA CYS A 128 -2.44 5.72 24.03
C CYS A 128 -2.99 6.26 22.70
N SER A 129 -4.15 5.77 22.23
CA SER A 129 -4.73 6.16 20.93
C SER A 129 -5.95 7.08 21.03
N ALA A 130 -6.35 7.47 22.24
CA ALA A 130 -7.41 8.46 22.47
C ALA A 130 -6.91 9.90 22.28
N LYS A 131 -7.79 10.81 21.81
CA LYS A 131 -7.48 12.24 21.73
C LYS A 131 -7.22 12.77 23.15
N GLY A 132 -5.98 13.22 23.43
CA GLY A 132 -5.61 13.90 24.68
C GLY A 132 -4.60 13.18 25.59
N THR A 133 -3.94 12.10 25.14
CA THR A 133 -2.90 11.39 25.91
C THR A 133 -1.45 11.74 25.52
N ILE A 134 -1.17 13.02 25.23
CA ILE A 134 0.18 13.59 25.27
C ILE A 134 0.15 14.78 26.22
#